data_AF-A0A4Q5XJP4-F1
#
_entry.id   AF-A0A4Q5XJP4-F1
#
_cell.length_a   1.000
_cell.length_b   1.000
_cell.length_c   1.000
_cell.angle_alpha   90.00
_cell.angle_beta   90.00
_cell.angle_gamma   90.00
#
_symmetry.space_group_name_H-M   'P 1'
#
loop_
_entity.id
_entity.type
_entity.pdbx_description
1 polymer ?
#
loop_
_entity_poly.entity_id
_entity_poly.type
_entity_poly.pdbx_seq_one_letter_code
_entity_poly.pdbx_strand_id
1 'polypeptide(L)'
;MLIEFVAETRLERDPDLVPKLPIVQNGPPGTRVVFADGSKVPLPTDQIVFADDTKGSARVGFGGMSFEGIEDGLVVCYRVHELKPEAMLSPGRGRRMTLKPEMVDAIYVDDRKVWPRG
;
A
#
# COMPACT_ATOMS: atom_id res chain seq x y z
N MET A 1 2.83 -6.30 7.91
CA MET A 1 1.41 -5.85 8.03
C MET A 1 0.66 -6.22 6.76
N LEU A 2 -0.61 -6.62 6.85
CA LEU A 2 -1.50 -6.88 5.70
C LEU A 2 -2.74 -5.99 5.79
N ILE A 3 -3.08 -5.31 4.71
CA ILE A 3 -4.34 -4.55 4.57
C ILE A 3 -5.23 -5.30 3.59
N GLU A 4 -6.46 -5.57 4.01
CA GLU A 4 -7.55 -6.02 3.16
C GLU A 4 -8.47 -4.82 2.92
N PHE A 5 -8.62 -4.46 1.65
CA PHE A 5 -9.50 -3.38 1.23
C PHE A 5 -10.94 -3.89 1.11
N VAL A 6 -11.90 -2.96 1.07
CA VAL A 6 -13.31 -3.32 0.89
C VAL A 6 -13.54 -4.14 -0.39
N ALA A 7 -14.66 -4.86 -0.43
CA ALA A 7 -15.06 -5.65 -1.58
C ALA A 7 -15.11 -4.83 -2.88
N GLU A 8 -15.04 -5.53 -4.01
CA GLU A 8 -15.03 -4.98 -5.37
C GLU A 8 -13.85 -4.04 -5.65
N THR A 9 -12.75 -4.23 -4.90
CA THR A 9 -11.47 -3.56 -5.16
C THR A 9 -10.56 -4.46 -6.00
N ARG A 10 -9.77 -3.82 -6.86
CA ARG A 10 -8.76 -4.47 -7.71
C ARG A 10 -7.42 -3.74 -7.67
N LEU A 11 -6.36 -4.40 -8.09
CA LEU A 11 -5.02 -3.85 -8.18
C LEU A 11 -4.71 -3.43 -9.61
N GLU A 12 -4.18 -2.22 -9.77
CA GLU A 12 -3.54 -1.77 -11.00
C GLU A 12 -2.06 -1.50 -10.74
N ARG A 13 -1.22 -1.91 -11.68
CA ARG A 13 0.22 -1.63 -11.67
C ARG A 13 0.57 -0.82 -12.90
N ASP A 14 1.38 0.20 -12.73
CA ASP A 14 2.01 0.88 -13.85
C ASP A 14 2.92 -0.11 -14.59
N PRO A 15 3.06 0.02 -15.91
CA PRO A 15 3.97 -0.81 -16.67
C PRO A 15 5.40 -0.58 -16.20
N ASP A 16 6.25 -1.61 -16.32
CA ASP A 16 7.68 -1.47 -16.11
C ASP A 16 8.23 -0.38 -17.04
N LEU A 17 8.66 0.73 -16.44
CA LEU A 17 9.24 1.82 -17.20
C LEU A 17 10.70 1.47 -17.50
N VAL A 18 11.01 1.16 -18.77
CA VAL A 18 12.41 1.13 -19.23
C VAL A 18 12.86 2.58 -19.43
N PRO A 19 13.74 3.14 -18.57
CA PRO A 19 14.11 4.54 -18.68
C PRO A 19 14.86 4.77 -19.99
N LYS A 20 14.34 5.64 -20.86
CA LYS A 20 15.03 6.07 -22.09
C LYS A 20 16.18 7.07 -21.82
N LEU A 21 16.23 7.61 -20.60
CA LEU A 21 17.24 8.53 -20.09
C LEU A 21 17.87 7.91 -18.84
N PRO A 22 19.12 8.27 -18.47
CA PRO A 22 19.79 7.78 -17.27
C PRO A 22 19.18 8.42 -16.01
N ILE A 23 17.91 8.13 -15.75
CA ILE A 23 17.23 8.51 -14.51
C ILE A 23 17.69 7.53 -13.44
N VAL A 24 18.49 8.02 -12.50
CA VAL A 24 18.92 7.28 -11.32
C VAL A 24 17.78 7.35 -10.31
N GLN A 25 17.41 6.22 -9.69
CA GLN A 25 16.43 6.10 -8.59
C GLN A 25 14.95 6.33 -8.97
N ASN A 26 14.35 5.55 -9.87
CA ASN A 26 12.93 5.70 -10.23
C ASN A 26 11.94 4.93 -9.33
N GLY A 27 12.41 4.27 -8.27
CA GLY A 27 11.60 3.34 -7.49
C GLY A 27 11.00 2.20 -8.35
N PRO A 28 10.22 1.28 -7.76
CA PRO A 28 9.41 0.35 -8.54
C PRO A 28 8.24 1.08 -9.23
N PRO A 29 7.67 0.51 -10.31
CA PRO A 29 6.44 1.02 -10.93
C PRO A 29 5.32 1.17 -9.90
N GLY A 30 4.47 2.19 -10.05
CA GLY A 30 3.41 2.46 -9.10
C GLY A 30 2.37 1.33 -9.03
N THR A 31 1.92 1.01 -7.83
CA THR A 31 0.77 0.14 -7.57
C THR A 31 -0.34 0.97 -6.94
N ARG A 32 -1.58 0.74 -7.38
CA ARG A 32 -2.78 1.42 -6.84
C ARG A 32 -3.93 0.45 -6.67
N VAL A 33 -4.73 0.69 -5.64
CA VAL A 33 -6.03 0.04 -5.45
C VAL A 33 -7.07 0.85 -6.20
N VAL A 34 -7.92 0.18 -6.96
CA VAL A 34 -9.07 0.76 -7.64
C VAL A 34 -10.34 0.26 -6.97
N PHE A 35 -11.20 1.19 -6.58
CA PHE A 35 -12.48 0.91 -5.93
C PHE A 35 -13.60 0.80 -6.95
N ALA A 36 -14.76 0.27 -6.53
CA ALA A 36 -15.93 0.08 -7.39
C ALA A 36 -16.42 1.39 -8.04
N ASP A 37 -16.24 2.52 -7.36
CA ASP A 37 -16.58 3.86 -7.88
C ASP A 37 -15.54 4.41 -8.88
N GLY A 38 -14.49 3.64 -9.18
CA GLY A 38 -13.38 4.02 -10.06
C GLY A 38 -12.32 4.89 -9.40
N SER A 39 -12.49 5.28 -8.13
CA SER A 39 -11.47 6.00 -7.39
C SER A 39 -10.21 5.15 -7.23
N LYS A 40 -9.05 5.81 -7.16
CA LYS A 40 -7.74 5.16 -7.13
C LYS A 40 -6.91 5.66 -5.97
N VAL A 41 -6.37 4.75 -5.19
CA VAL A 41 -5.45 5.07 -4.08
C VAL A 41 -4.07 4.52 -4.40
N PRO A 42 -3.05 5.38 -4.56
CA PRO A 42 -1.68 4.92 -4.77
C PRO A 42 -1.12 4.29 -3.49
N LEU A 43 -0.32 3.24 -3.65
CA LEU A 43 0.31 2.53 -2.54
C LEU A 43 1.83 2.74 -2.53
N PRO A 44 2.48 2.70 -1.35
CA PRO A 44 3.94 2.67 -1.22
C PRO A 44 4.50 1.37 -1.82
N THR A 45 4.77 1.38 -3.12
CA THR A 45 5.02 0.14 -3.87
C THR A 45 6.35 -0.52 -3.51
N ASP A 46 7.32 0.30 -3.11
CA ASP A 46 8.59 -0.13 -2.56
C ASP A 46 8.48 -0.86 -1.21
N GLN A 47 7.30 -0.83 -0.59
CA GLN A 47 7.00 -1.51 0.67
C GLN A 47 6.13 -2.76 0.50
N ILE A 48 5.63 -3.04 -0.70
CA ILE A 48 4.75 -4.17 -0.97
C ILE A 48 5.58 -5.46 -1.03
N VAL A 49 5.23 -6.44 -0.19
CA VAL A 49 5.79 -7.81 -0.17
C VAL A 49 4.82 -8.85 -0.69
N PHE A 50 3.53 -8.51 -0.75
CA PHE A 50 2.46 -9.37 -1.23
C PHE A 50 1.32 -8.50 -1.78
N ALA A 51 0.71 -8.89 -2.90
CA ALA A 51 -0.47 -8.22 -3.43
C ALA A 51 -1.31 -9.19 -4.26
N ASP A 52 -2.59 -9.31 -3.91
CA ASP A 52 -3.57 -10.21 -4.54
C ASP A 52 -4.94 -9.55 -4.54
N ASP A 53 -5.70 -9.68 -5.63
CA ASP A 53 -7.08 -9.20 -5.75
C ASP A 53 -8.03 -10.28 -6.31
N THR A 54 -7.58 -11.53 -6.39
CA THR A 54 -8.33 -12.63 -7.01
C THR A 54 -9.59 -13.06 -6.24
N LYS A 55 -9.74 -12.62 -4.98
CA LYS A 55 -10.83 -13.01 -4.08
C LYS A 55 -11.96 -11.98 -3.98
N GLY A 56 -12.02 -11.03 -4.91
CA GLY A 56 -13.06 -9.99 -4.94
C GLY A 56 -12.77 -8.81 -4.00
N SER A 57 -11.61 -8.79 -3.35
CA SER A 57 -11.05 -7.64 -2.64
C SER A 57 -9.53 -7.63 -2.82
N ALA A 58 -8.96 -6.43 -2.90
CA ALA A 58 -7.52 -6.24 -2.90
C ALA A 58 -6.95 -6.51 -1.50
N ARG A 59 -5.89 -7.31 -1.43
CA ARG A 59 -5.15 -7.67 -0.22
C ARG A 59 -3.69 -7.34 -0.46
N VAL A 60 -3.12 -6.47 0.37
CA VAL A 60 -1.75 -5.97 0.19
C VAL A 60 -0.95 -6.08 1.47
N GLY A 61 0.12 -6.87 1.39
CA GLY A 61 1.11 -7.01 2.45
C GLY A 61 2.21 -5.97 2.32
N PHE A 62 2.49 -5.27 3.40
CA PHE A 62 3.58 -4.31 3.53
C PHE A 62 4.63 -4.81 4.52
N GLY A 63 5.90 -4.79 4.09
CA GLY A 63 7.02 -5.30 4.87
C GLY A 63 7.61 -4.29 5.86
N GLY A 64 7.74 -3.01 5.47
CA GLY A 64 8.31 -1.96 6.31
C GLY A 64 7.30 -0.88 6.73
N MET A 65 6.01 -1.22 6.73
CA MET A 65 4.93 -0.35 7.21
C MET A 65 4.33 -0.90 8.51
N SER A 66 4.03 0.00 9.44
CA SER A 66 3.35 -0.26 10.72
C SER A 66 2.00 0.44 10.73
N PHE A 67 0.98 -0.18 11.35
CA PHE A 67 -0.32 0.43 11.60
C PHE A 67 -0.32 1.06 12.99
N GLU A 68 -0.60 2.36 13.08
CA GLU A 68 -0.56 3.12 14.35
C GLU A 68 -1.94 3.45 14.93
N GLY A 69 -3.02 3.12 14.21
CA GLY A 69 -4.39 3.36 14.66
C GLY A 69 -5.16 4.35 13.80
N ILE A 70 -6.13 5.01 14.43
CA ILE A 70 -6.92 6.08 13.83
C ILE A 70 -6.43 7.43 14.37
N GLU A 71 -6.08 8.35 13.48
CA GLU A 71 -5.81 9.76 13.81
C GLU A 71 -6.65 10.64 12.90
N ASP A 72 -7.30 11.68 13.45
CA ASP A 72 -8.16 12.60 12.69
C ASP A 72 -9.21 11.90 11.81
N GLY A 73 -9.72 10.75 12.28
CA GLY A 73 -10.71 9.95 11.55
C GLY A 73 -10.14 9.11 10.40
N LEU A 74 -8.83 9.04 10.23
CA LEU A 74 -8.15 8.27 9.19
C LEU A 74 -7.38 7.10 9.77
N VAL A 75 -7.37 5.97 9.06
CA VAL A 75 -6.42 4.87 9.29
C VAL A 75 -5.02 5.37 8.95
N VAL A 76 -4.10 5.29 9.91
CA VAL A 76 -2.72 5.77 9.74
C VAL A 76 -1.73 4.60 9.77
N CYS A 77 -0.89 4.54 8.74
CA CYS A 77 0.25 3.65 8.70
C CYS A 77 1.55 4.45 8.49
N TYR A 78 2.60 4.10 9.23
CA TYR A 78 3.92 4.72 9.08
C TYR A 78 4.92 3.76 8.45
N ARG A 79 5.80 4.32 7.64
CA ARG A 79 7.02 3.64 7.18
C ARG A 79 8.00 3.58 8.35
N VAL A 80 8.32 2.37 8.79
CA VAL A 80 9.23 2.09 9.91
C VAL A 80 10.54 1.45 9.45
N HIS A 81 10.58 0.89 8.23
CA HIS A 81 11.78 0.29 7.65
C HIS A 81 11.78 0.36 6.12
N GLU A 82 12.96 0.36 5.51
CA GLU A 82 13.12 0.31 4.05
C GLU A 82 13.43 -1.12 3.60
N LEU A 83 12.67 -1.64 2.64
CA LEU A 83 12.86 -3.02 2.14
C LEU A 83 13.95 -3.14 1.07
N LYS A 84 14.38 -2.01 0.49
CA LYS A 84 15.34 -1.97 -0.61
C LYS A 84 16.47 -0.98 -0.32
N PRO A 85 17.63 -1.13 -0.95
CA PRO A 85 18.69 -0.14 -0.90
C PRO A 85 18.20 1.22 -1.40
N GLU A 86 18.78 2.31 -0.88
CA GLU A 86 18.40 3.70 -1.20
C GLU A 86 18.33 3.99 -2.72
N ALA A 87 19.20 3.37 -3.50
CA ALA A 87 19.24 3.52 -4.96
C ALA A 87 17.98 2.99 -5.69
N MET A 88 17.19 2.14 -5.02
CA MET A 88 15.98 1.48 -5.57
C MET A 88 14.68 2.02 -4.96
N LEU A 89 14.76 3.00 -4.06
CA LEU A 89 13.60 3.59 -3.41
C LEU A 89 13.02 4.71 -4.28
N SER A 90 11.71 4.93 -4.16
CA SER A 90 11.04 6.03 -4.85
C SER A 90 11.51 7.38 -4.29
N PRO A 91 11.83 8.38 -5.14
CA PRO A 91 12.09 9.74 -4.69
C PRO A 91 10.83 10.34 -4.04
N GLY A 92 11.00 11.12 -2.96
CA GLY A 92 9.87 11.76 -2.28
C GLY A 92 8.91 10.79 -1.58
N ARG A 93 9.35 9.57 -1.27
CA ARG A 93 8.55 8.56 -0.56
C ARG A 93 8.01 9.09 0.78
N GLY A 94 6.69 9.06 0.91
CA GLY A 94 6.01 9.46 2.13
C GLY A 94 6.35 8.54 3.30
N ARG A 95 6.58 9.14 4.47
CA ARG A 95 6.72 8.39 5.74
C ARG A 95 5.37 7.93 6.30
N ARG A 96 4.27 8.54 5.84
CA ARG A 96 2.93 8.34 6.36
C ARG A 96 1.99 8.01 5.20
N MET A 97 1.18 6.98 5.38
CA MET A 97 0.06 6.63 4.52
C MET A 97 -1.21 6.77 5.33
N THR A 98 -2.21 7.47 4.79
CA THR A 98 -3.52 7.61 5.42
C THR A 98 -4.59 7.05 4.49
N LEU A 99 -5.54 6.33 5.06
CA LEU A 99 -6.69 5.77 4.36
C LEU A 99 -7.96 6.19 5.10
N LYS A 100 -9.04 6.41 4.37
CA LYS A 100 -10.34 6.57 5.02
C LYS A 100 -10.80 5.21 5.56
N PRO A 101 -11.41 5.13 6.76
CA PRO A 101 -11.86 3.88 7.33
C PRO A 101 -12.75 3.06 6.38
N GLU A 102 -13.63 3.69 5.62
CA GLU A 102 -14.52 3.03 4.65
C GLU A 102 -13.81 2.38 3.45
N MET A 103 -12.51 2.62 3.29
CA MET A 103 -11.71 1.98 2.23
C MET A 103 -11.13 0.62 2.67
N VAL A 104 -11.10 0.36 3.97
CA VAL A 104 -10.43 -0.80 4.57
C VAL A 104 -11.48 -1.74 5.17
N ASP A 105 -11.35 -3.03 4.91
CA ASP A 105 -12.18 -4.06 5.57
C ASP A 105 -11.48 -4.62 6.81
N ALA A 106 -10.17 -4.89 6.69
CA ALA A 106 -9.37 -5.40 7.79
C ALA A 106 -7.90 -5.02 7.69
N ILE A 107 -7.25 -4.94 8.86
CA ILE A 107 -5.79 -4.86 8.96
C ILE A 107 -5.32 -6.00 9.85
N TYR A 108 -4.29 -6.71 9.39
CA TYR A 108 -3.64 -7.78 10.11
C TYR A 108 -2.17 -7.47 10.39
N VAL A 109 -1.72 -7.75 11.60
CA VAL A 109 -0.32 -7.69 12.03
C VAL A 109 0.00 -9.03 12.68
N ASP A 110 1.06 -9.70 12.22
CA ASP A 110 1.44 -11.06 12.65
C ASP A 110 0.23 -12.02 12.64
N ASP A 111 -0.51 -12.02 11.52
CA ASP A 111 -1.74 -12.80 11.26
C ASP A 111 -2.91 -12.54 12.22
N ARG A 112 -2.80 -11.54 13.10
CA ARG A 112 -3.88 -11.10 13.99
C ARG A 112 -4.61 -9.92 13.40
N LYS A 113 -5.94 -10.00 13.32
CA LYS A 113 -6.78 -8.86 12.96
C LYS A 113 -6.68 -7.80 14.06
N VAL A 114 -6.12 -6.64 13.72
CA VAL A 114 -5.94 -5.49 14.63
C VAL A 114 -6.92 -4.35 14.35
N TRP A 115 -7.57 -4.38 13.18
CA TRP A 115 -8.59 -3.42 12.80
C TRP A 115 -9.67 -4.06 11.87
N PRO A 116 -10.95 -3.69 11.99
CA PRO A 116 -11.52 -2.94 13.12
C PRO A 116 -11.33 -3.72 14.43
N ARG A 117 -11.16 -2.99 15.55
CA ARG A 117 -11.13 -3.62 16.87
C ARG A 117 -12.54 -4.12 17.17
N GLY A 118 -12.68 -5.44 17.36
CA GLY A 118 -13.92 -6.05 17.83
C GLY A 118 -14.22 -5.73 19.28
#